data_AF-A0A2L2WWA1-F1
#
_entry.id   AF-A0A2L2WWA1-F1
#
_cell.length_a   1.000
_cell.length_b   1.000
_cell.length_c   1.000
_cell.angle_alpha   90.00
_cell.angle_beta   90.00
_cell.angle_gamma   90.00
#
_symmetry.space_group_name_H-M   'P 1'
#
loop_
_entity.id
_entity.type
_entity.pdbx_description
1 polymer ?
#
loop_
_entity_poly.entity_id
_entity_poly.type
_entity_poly.pdbx_seq_one_letter_code
_entity_poly.pdbx_strand_id
1 'polypeptide(L)'
;SFFNNAKDLTAVIRKTIEENDGLKKQVEVFVKKGIADLRERLIAAAAETADGIKIVKGVIPTAIAPDAVKDLAFQISGILPENMFCVLGSSYEGKPLLTVMISKNLVESRSLNAGNLVREAAKLIKGGGGGAPHFATAGGKDVAGLEAAVCKVMELAGV
;
A
#
# COMPACT_ATOMS: atom_id res chain seq x y z
N SER A 1 -51.14 -0.47 4.02
CA SER A 1 -50.95 -1.34 5.18
C SER A 1 -49.72 -2.19 4.94
N PHE A 2 -48.52 -1.69 5.26
CA PHE A 2 -47.23 -2.33 4.93
C PHE A 2 -46.52 -2.95 6.14
N PHE A 3 -47.13 -2.89 7.33
CA PHE A 3 -46.59 -3.45 8.57
C PHE A 3 -47.68 -4.23 9.28
N ASN A 4 -47.82 -5.53 9.00
CA ASN A 4 -48.71 -6.35 9.82
C ASN A 4 -48.24 -7.79 10.04
N ASN A 5 -46.93 -8.04 10.10
CA ASN A 5 -46.45 -9.34 10.59
C ASN A 5 -45.03 -9.27 11.18
N ALA A 6 -44.91 -9.15 12.50
CA ALA A 6 -43.62 -9.09 13.20
C ALA A 6 -42.72 -10.33 12.95
N LYS A 7 -43.33 -11.48 12.63
CA LYS A 7 -42.61 -12.70 12.19
C LYS A 7 -41.91 -12.53 10.84
N ASP A 8 -42.52 -11.79 9.92
CA ASP A 8 -42.00 -11.53 8.58
C ASP A 8 -40.84 -10.53 8.65
N LEU A 9 -40.97 -9.50 9.50
CA LEU A 9 -39.88 -8.56 9.77
C LEU A 9 -38.62 -9.25 10.32
N THR A 10 -38.78 -10.20 11.25
CA THR A 10 -37.65 -10.95 11.82
C THR A 10 -36.95 -11.82 10.77
N ALA A 11 -37.72 -12.44 9.88
CA ALA A 11 -37.17 -13.25 8.78
C ALA A 11 -36.43 -12.38 7.76
N VAL A 12 -36.97 -11.21 7.39
CA VAL A 12 -36.32 -10.24 6.50
C VAL A 12 -35.04 -9.70 7.13
N ILE A 13 -35.03 -9.34 8.42
CA ILE A 13 -33.81 -8.89 9.11
C ILE A 13 -32.73 -9.97 9.10
N ARG A 14 -33.08 -11.23 9.41
CA ARG A 14 -32.12 -12.35 9.36
C ARG A 14 -31.56 -12.57 7.96
N LYS A 15 -32.43 -12.60 6.95
CA LYS A 15 -32.01 -12.72 5.55
C LYS A 15 -31.07 -11.57 5.14
N THR A 16 -31.39 -10.33 5.51
CA THR A 16 -30.53 -9.17 5.25
C THR A 16 -29.17 -9.29 5.95
N ILE A 17 -29.13 -9.80 7.19
CA ILE A 17 -27.86 -10.04 7.90
C ILE A 17 -27.03 -11.10 7.19
N GLU A 18 -27.64 -12.22 6.81
CA GLU A 18 -26.96 -13.30 6.08
C GLU A 18 -26.45 -12.84 4.72
N GLU A 19 -27.24 -12.09 3.97
CA GLU A 19 -26.84 -11.48 2.70
C GLU A 19 -25.69 -10.48 2.91
N ASN A 20 -25.74 -9.66 3.97
CA ASN A 20 -24.69 -8.69 4.28
C ASN A 20 -23.37 -9.40 4.63
N ASP A 21 -23.42 -10.46 5.43
CA ASP A 21 -22.23 -11.26 5.76
C ASP A 21 -21.68 -12.00 4.54
N GLY A 22 -22.55 -12.50 3.66
CA GLY A 22 -22.18 -13.08 2.38
C GLY A 22 -21.50 -12.07 1.45
N LEU A 23 -22.03 -10.84 1.37
CA LEU A 23 -21.47 -9.75 0.57
C LEU A 23 -20.11 -9.30 1.12
N LYS A 24 -19.96 -9.15 2.44
CA LYS A 24 -18.68 -8.82 3.08
C LYS A 24 -17.59 -9.82 2.72
N LYS A 25 -17.88 -11.12 2.80
CA LYS A 25 -16.93 -12.18 2.43
C LYS A 25 -16.53 -12.08 0.95
N GLN A 26 -17.48 -11.82 0.06
CA GLN A 26 -17.17 -11.64 -1.36
C GLN A 26 -16.28 -10.43 -1.60
N VAL A 27 -16.57 -9.30 -0.95
CA VAL A 27 -15.73 -8.09 -1.02
C VAL A 27 -14.30 -8.38 -0.57
N GLU A 28 -14.11 -9.09 0.56
CA GLU A 28 -12.77 -9.47 1.03
C GLU A 28 -12.01 -10.33 0.01
N VAL A 29 -12.69 -11.30 -0.62
CA VAL A 29 -12.08 -12.15 -1.67
C VAL A 29 -11.67 -11.32 -2.88
N PHE A 30 -12.52 -10.41 -3.35
CA PHE A 30 -12.21 -9.54 -4.49
C PHE A 30 -11.08 -8.58 -4.18
N VAL A 31 -11.04 -7.99 -2.98
CA VAL A 31 -9.94 -7.11 -2.54
C VAL A 31 -8.62 -7.87 -2.53
N LYS A 32 -8.59 -9.08 -1.95
CA LYS A 32 -7.38 -9.93 -1.94
C LYS A 32 -6.90 -10.26 -3.34
N LYS A 33 -7.81 -10.61 -4.26
CA LYS A 33 -7.48 -10.87 -5.66
C LYS A 33 -6.90 -9.63 -6.34
N GLY A 34 -7.55 -8.47 -6.17
CA GLY A 34 -7.06 -7.21 -6.74
C GLY A 34 -5.66 -6.81 -6.24
N ILE A 35 -5.35 -7.08 -4.97
CA ILE A 35 -4.00 -6.87 -4.41
C ILE A 35 -2.99 -7.84 -5.04
N ALA A 36 -3.36 -9.11 -5.25
CA ALA A 36 -2.49 -10.09 -5.90
C ALA A 36 -2.17 -9.69 -7.35
N ASP A 37 -3.18 -9.27 -8.11
CA ASP A 37 -3.01 -8.81 -9.50
C ASP A 37 -2.16 -7.52 -9.55
N LEU A 38 -2.32 -6.62 -8.57
CA LEU A 38 -1.50 -5.42 -8.46
C LEU A 38 -0.04 -5.76 -8.14
N ARG A 39 0.20 -6.72 -7.23
CA ARG A 39 1.54 -7.22 -6.88
C ARG A 39 2.27 -7.74 -8.11
N GLU A 40 1.62 -8.60 -8.89
CA GLU A 40 2.20 -9.18 -10.10
C GLU A 40 2.56 -8.10 -11.13
N ARG A 41 1.67 -7.12 -11.33
CA ARG A 41 1.95 -5.98 -12.20
C ARG A 41 3.12 -5.12 -11.73
N LEU A 42 3.21 -4.85 -10.42
CA LEU A 42 4.30 -4.05 -9.84
C LEU A 42 5.65 -4.76 -9.97
N ILE A 43 5.68 -6.08 -9.77
CA ILE A 43 6.89 -6.88 -9.93
C ILE A 43 7.28 -6.99 -11.41
N ALA A 44 6.31 -7.16 -12.31
CA ALA A 44 6.57 -7.21 -13.74
C ALA A 44 7.06 -5.86 -14.30
N ALA A 45 6.61 -4.75 -13.72
CA ALA A 45 7.07 -3.40 -14.05
C ALA A 45 8.36 -2.99 -13.32
N ALA A 46 8.96 -3.87 -12.51
CA ALA A 46 10.16 -3.56 -11.78
C ALA A 46 11.33 -3.30 -12.73
N ALA A 47 12.06 -2.22 -12.48
CA ALA A 47 13.29 -1.91 -13.20
C ALA A 47 14.50 -2.51 -12.47
N GLU A 48 15.56 -2.80 -13.19
CA GLU A 48 16.83 -3.23 -12.61
C GLU A 48 17.90 -2.18 -12.93
N THR A 49 18.61 -1.73 -11.89
CA THR A 49 19.73 -0.79 -12.03
C THR A 49 20.99 -1.51 -12.53
N ALA A 50 21.99 -0.74 -12.98
CA ALA A 50 23.30 -1.30 -13.32
C ALA A 50 24.00 -2.00 -12.14
N ASP A 51 23.63 -1.64 -10.90
CA ASP A 51 24.15 -2.23 -9.66
C ASP A 51 23.35 -3.47 -9.21
N GLY A 52 22.40 -3.96 -10.03
CA GLY A 52 21.58 -5.15 -9.72
C GLY A 52 20.46 -4.91 -8.70
N ILE A 53 20.13 -3.66 -8.40
CA ILE A 53 19.01 -3.29 -7.52
C ILE A 53 17.71 -3.37 -8.31
N LYS A 54 16.75 -4.15 -7.81
CA LYS A 54 15.37 -4.22 -8.31
C LYS A 54 14.52 -3.13 -7.70
N ILE A 55 14.08 -2.21 -8.54
CA ILE A 55 13.25 -1.06 -8.17
C ILE A 55 11.79 -1.36 -8.49
N VAL A 56 10.96 -1.38 -7.45
CA VAL A 56 9.51 -1.48 -7.58
C VAL A 56 8.92 -0.14 -7.15
N LYS A 57 8.45 0.67 -8.10
CA LYS A 57 7.86 1.97 -7.78
C LYS A 57 6.52 2.17 -8.46
N GLY A 58 5.61 2.87 -7.79
CA GLY A 58 4.36 3.30 -8.43
C GLY A 58 3.41 4.02 -7.49
N VAL A 59 2.53 4.83 -8.09
CA VAL A 59 1.36 5.38 -7.41
C VAL A 59 0.15 4.52 -7.78
N ILE A 60 -0.48 3.94 -6.77
CA ILE A 60 -1.65 3.10 -6.92
C ILE A 60 -2.87 4.02 -7.11
N PRO A 61 -3.56 3.95 -8.27
CA PRO A 61 -4.65 4.87 -8.58
C PRO A 61 -5.93 4.57 -7.80
N THR A 62 -6.06 3.34 -7.27
CA THR A 62 -7.23 2.91 -6.51
C THR A 62 -7.07 3.27 -5.04
N ALA A 63 -8.17 3.63 -4.38
CA ALA A 63 -8.18 3.78 -2.94
C ALA A 63 -7.99 2.42 -2.25
N ILE A 64 -6.86 2.26 -1.55
CA ILE A 64 -6.52 1.01 -0.85
C ILE A 64 -6.20 1.35 0.60
N ALA A 65 -6.75 0.58 1.53
CA ALA A 65 -6.50 0.75 2.95
C ALA A 65 -4.99 0.65 3.28
N PRO A 66 -4.49 1.44 4.24
CA PRO A 66 -3.06 1.42 4.60
C PRO A 66 -2.49 0.03 4.88
N ASP A 67 -3.25 -0.81 5.59
CA ASP A 67 -2.82 -2.17 5.95
C ASP A 67 -2.67 -3.07 4.72
N ALA A 68 -3.54 -2.93 3.73
CA ALA A 68 -3.44 -3.68 2.47
C ALA A 68 -2.21 -3.27 1.65
N VAL A 69 -1.83 -1.98 1.66
CA VAL A 69 -0.60 -1.50 0.98
C VAL A 69 0.65 -1.97 1.72
N LYS A 70 0.60 -2.00 3.06
CA LYS A 70 1.66 -2.58 3.88
C LYS A 70 1.85 -4.06 3.57
N ASP A 71 0.78 -4.84 3.58
CA ASP A 71 0.83 -6.27 3.26
C ASP A 71 1.35 -6.51 1.85
N LEU A 72 0.92 -5.71 0.88
CA LEU A 72 1.44 -5.73 -0.49
C LEU A 72 2.96 -5.52 -0.52
N ALA A 73 3.48 -4.52 0.17
CA ALA A 73 4.92 -4.25 0.24
C ALA A 73 5.69 -5.45 0.85
N PHE A 74 5.19 -6.04 1.93
CA PHE A 74 5.78 -7.23 2.55
C PHE A 74 5.76 -8.44 1.62
N GLN A 75 4.67 -8.65 0.88
CA GLN A 75 4.57 -9.73 -0.11
C GLN A 75 5.59 -9.54 -1.25
N ILE A 76 5.76 -8.31 -1.74
CA ILE A 76 6.79 -7.99 -2.76
C ILE A 76 8.18 -8.32 -2.20
N SER A 77 8.47 -7.93 -0.95
CA SER A 77 9.75 -8.28 -0.32
C SER A 77 9.93 -9.76 -0.05
N GLY A 78 8.86 -10.52 0.14
CA GLY A 78 8.93 -11.98 0.25
C GLY A 78 9.29 -12.66 -1.08
N ILE A 79 8.84 -12.09 -2.21
CA ILE A 79 9.15 -12.59 -3.56
C ILE A 79 10.54 -12.12 -4.03
N LEU A 80 10.92 -10.90 -3.66
CA LEU A 80 12.21 -10.26 -3.98
C LEU A 80 12.99 -10.01 -2.68
N PRO A 81 13.62 -11.04 -2.10
CA PRO A 81 14.22 -10.94 -0.76
C PRO A 81 15.51 -10.12 -0.72
N GLU A 82 16.21 -9.95 -1.84
CA GLU A 82 17.52 -9.32 -1.92
C GLU A 82 17.56 -8.19 -2.95
N ASN A 83 18.41 -7.20 -2.69
CA ASN A 83 18.66 -6.04 -3.55
C ASN A 83 17.37 -5.37 -4.05
N MET A 84 16.35 -5.30 -3.19
CA MET A 84 15.04 -4.79 -3.55
C MET A 84 14.82 -3.42 -2.90
N PHE A 85 14.35 -2.48 -3.70
CA PHE A 85 13.92 -1.16 -3.26
C PHE A 85 12.50 -0.88 -3.77
N CYS A 86 11.54 -0.81 -2.85
CA CYS A 86 10.13 -0.65 -3.16
C CYS A 86 9.58 0.67 -2.60
N VAL A 87 8.91 1.45 -3.44
CA VAL A 87 8.27 2.72 -3.08
C VAL A 87 6.86 2.77 -3.66
N LEU A 88 5.86 2.75 -2.80
CA LEU A 88 4.46 2.78 -3.19
C LEU A 88 3.80 4.07 -2.67
N GLY A 89 3.23 4.83 -3.59
CA GLY A 89 2.26 5.87 -3.26
C GLY A 89 0.86 5.30 -3.34
N SER A 90 -0.01 5.65 -2.40
CA SER A 90 -1.44 5.33 -2.46
C SER A 90 -2.26 6.44 -1.81
N SER A 91 -3.58 6.38 -1.95
CA SER A 91 -4.48 7.25 -1.20
C SER A 91 -5.62 6.44 -0.60
N TYR A 92 -6.12 6.88 0.56
CA TYR A 92 -7.27 6.29 1.22
C TYR A 92 -8.07 7.39 1.91
N GLU A 93 -9.38 7.45 1.67
CA GLU A 93 -10.26 8.49 2.23
C GLU A 93 -9.74 9.92 2.02
N GLY A 94 -9.19 10.20 0.83
CA GLY A 94 -8.64 11.52 0.49
C GLY A 94 -7.30 11.85 1.14
N LYS A 95 -6.67 10.91 1.85
CA LYS A 95 -5.35 11.08 2.46
C LYS A 95 -4.28 10.34 1.67
N PRO A 96 -3.17 10.99 1.28
CA PRO A 96 -2.02 10.32 0.68
C PRO A 96 -1.29 9.46 1.71
N LEU A 97 -0.76 8.35 1.22
CA LEU A 97 0.03 7.38 1.97
C LEU A 97 1.27 7.03 1.13
N LEU A 98 2.44 7.09 1.75
CA LEU A 98 3.71 6.72 1.15
C LEU A 98 4.28 5.54 1.93
N THR A 99 4.64 4.47 1.23
CA THR A 99 5.21 3.26 1.81
C THR A 99 6.54 2.97 1.15
N VAL A 100 7.58 2.75 1.95
CA VAL A 100 8.91 2.38 1.47
C VAL A 100 9.35 1.09 2.14
N MET A 101 9.83 0.15 1.34
CA MET A 101 10.40 -1.10 1.80
C MET A 101 11.73 -1.36 1.11
N ILE A 102 12.74 -1.72 1.89
CA ILE A 102 14.12 -1.93 1.42
C ILE A 102 14.56 -3.30 1.94
N SER A 103 15.13 -4.14 1.08
CA SER A 103 15.70 -5.41 1.53
C SER A 103 16.81 -5.16 2.55
N LYS A 104 16.92 -6.03 3.56
CA LYS A 104 17.86 -5.83 4.68
C LYS A 104 19.32 -5.74 4.21
N ASN A 105 19.70 -6.56 3.23
CA ASN A 105 21.04 -6.53 2.66
C ASN A 105 21.35 -5.19 1.95
N LEU A 106 20.34 -4.55 1.36
CA LEU A 106 20.49 -3.25 0.70
C LEU A 106 20.55 -2.10 1.72
N VAL A 107 19.77 -2.20 2.81
CA VAL A 107 19.89 -1.30 3.97
C VAL A 107 21.32 -1.29 4.51
N GLU A 108 21.92 -2.46 4.72
CA GLU A 108 23.27 -2.59 5.28
C GLU A 108 24.35 -2.13 4.29
N SER A 109 24.31 -2.60 3.04
CA SER A 109 25.34 -2.31 2.04
C SER A 109 25.38 -0.85 1.59
N ARG A 110 24.23 -0.16 1.54
CA ARG A 110 24.14 1.25 1.11
C ARG A 110 23.86 2.21 2.27
N SER A 111 23.83 1.72 3.51
CA SER A 111 23.46 2.51 4.71
C SER A 111 22.14 3.27 4.54
N LEU A 112 21.19 2.70 3.79
CA LEU A 112 19.89 3.31 3.53
C LEU A 112 18.97 3.19 4.74
N ASN A 113 18.03 4.14 4.88
CA ASN A 113 17.05 4.10 5.96
C ASN A 113 15.69 4.57 5.44
N ALA A 114 14.76 3.62 5.28
CA ALA A 114 13.40 3.89 4.82
C ALA A 114 12.69 4.96 5.67
N GLY A 115 12.88 4.93 6.99
CA GLY A 115 12.30 5.91 7.92
C GLY A 115 12.75 7.35 7.63
N ASN A 116 14.03 7.54 7.32
CA ASN A 116 14.56 8.86 6.98
C ASN A 116 14.11 9.32 5.59
N LEU A 117 14.14 8.43 4.59
CA LEU A 117 13.70 8.73 3.23
C LEU A 117 12.23 9.16 3.19
N VAL A 118 11.37 8.40 3.88
CA VAL A 118 9.94 8.68 3.97
C VAL A 118 9.68 10.00 4.69
N ARG A 119 10.40 10.29 5.79
CA ARG A 119 10.21 11.54 6.53
C ARG A 119 10.48 12.77 5.67
N GLU A 120 11.51 12.73 4.84
CA GLU A 120 11.84 13.84 3.94
C GLU A 120 10.85 13.94 2.77
N ALA A 121 10.51 12.83 2.12
CA ALA A 121 9.56 12.80 1.02
C ALA A 121 8.12 13.18 1.45
N ALA A 122 7.73 12.83 2.68
CA ALA A 122 6.41 13.12 3.22
C ALA A 122 6.08 14.62 3.30
N LYS A 123 7.10 15.50 3.33
CA LYS A 123 6.90 16.95 3.31
C LYS A 123 6.18 17.41 2.05
N LEU A 124 6.37 16.72 0.92
CA LEU A 124 5.72 17.00 -0.37
C LEU A 124 4.23 16.71 -0.35
N ILE A 125 3.78 15.78 0.51
CA ILE A 125 2.34 15.50 0.74
C ILE A 125 1.79 16.23 1.97
N LYS A 126 2.51 17.25 2.49
CA LYS A 126 2.19 17.98 3.73
C LYS A 126 1.96 17.04 4.92
N GLY A 127 2.84 16.03 4.99
CA GLY A 127 2.71 14.91 5.89
C GLY A 127 3.93 14.68 6.75
N GLY A 128 3.88 13.56 7.46
CA GLY A 128 4.98 13.06 8.27
C GLY A 128 4.91 11.54 8.36
N GLY A 129 5.99 10.92 8.81
CA GLY A 129 6.06 9.47 8.91
C GLY A 129 7.34 8.98 9.56
N GLY A 130 7.50 7.67 9.50
CA GLY A 130 8.64 6.98 10.08
C GLY A 130 8.47 5.46 10.01
N GLY A 131 9.42 4.76 10.61
CA GLY A 131 9.46 3.31 10.64
C GLY A 131 10.87 2.80 10.91
N ALA A 132 11.05 1.52 10.67
CA ALA A 132 12.34 0.86 10.76
C ALA A 132 13.21 1.16 9.51
N PRO A 133 14.52 0.92 9.56
CA PRO A 133 15.41 1.14 8.41
C PRO A 133 15.00 0.41 7.13
N HIS A 134 14.39 -0.78 7.26
CA HIS A 134 13.93 -1.61 6.14
C HIS A 134 12.48 -1.36 5.72
N PHE A 135 11.70 -0.66 6.54
CA PHE A 135 10.28 -0.42 6.27
C PHE A 135 9.76 0.82 6.97
N ALA A 136 9.17 1.73 6.21
CA ALA A 136 8.57 2.95 6.74
C ALA A 136 7.33 3.37 5.98
N THR A 137 6.49 4.14 6.67
CA THR A 137 5.27 4.71 6.08
C THR A 137 5.11 6.17 6.50
N ALA A 138 4.46 6.95 5.64
CA ALA A 138 4.01 8.30 5.94
C ALA A 138 2.58 8.51 5.46
N GLY A 139 1.89 9.40 6.15
CA GLY A 139 0.61 9.94 5.72
C GLY A 139 0.70 11.45 5.57
N GLY A 140 -0.19 12.02 4.76
CA GLY A 140 -0.24 13.47 4.55
C GLY A 140 -1.64 14.00 4.37
N LYS A 141 -1.72 15.22 3.83
CA LYS A 141 -2.98 15.93 3.52
C LYS A 141 -3.12 16.27 2.04
N ASP A 142 -2.04 16.19 1.28
CA ASP A 142 -1.99 16.65 -0.11
C ASP A 142 -1.73 15.48 -1.08
N VAL A 143 -2.80 14.95 -1.67
CA VAL A 143 -2.73 13.83 -2.63
C VAL A 143 -1.99 14.22 -3.91
N ALA A 144 -2.02 15.50 -4.30
CA ALA A 144 -1.35 15.95 -5.52
C ALA A 144 0.18 15.84 -5.44
N GLY A 145 0.74 15.87 -4.23
CA GLY A 145 2.17 15.72 -3.99
C GLY A 145 2.68 14.27 -4.02
N LEU A 146 1.82 13.27 -4.21
CA LEU A 146 2.16 11.87 -4.02
C LEU A 146 3.17 11.35 -5.05
N GLU A 147 2.99 11.68 -6.32
CA GLU A 147 3.93 11.31 -7.39
C GLU A 147 5.32 11.93 -7.12
N ALA A 148 5.34 13.21 -6.73
CA ALA A 148 6.57 13.91 -6.37
C ALA A 148 7.24 13.28 -5.14
N ALA A 149 6.47 12.82 -4.15
CA ALA A 149 6.99 12.12 -2.98
C ALA A 149 7.63 10.79 -3.35
N VAL A 150 7.00 9.98 -4.21
CA VAL A 150 7.58 8.72 -4.71
C VAL A 150 8.90 8.98 -5.43
N CYS A 151 8.94 9.97 -6.34
CA CYS A 151 10.16 10.35 -7.04
C CYS A 151 11.24 10.87 -6.08
N LYS A 152 10.86 11.64 -5.05
CA LYS A 152 11.82 12.17 -4.08
C LYS A 152 12.48 11.06 -3.26
N VAL A 153 11.77 9.99 -2.93
CA VAL A 153 12.39 8.82 -2.26
C VAL A 153 13.48 8.21 -3.13
N MET A 154 13.22 8.03 -4.42
CA MET A 154 14.20 7.49 -5.37
C MET A 154 15.45 8.38 -5.45
N GLU A 155 15.25 9.70 -5.59
CA GLU A 155 16.33 10.69 -5.63
C GLU A 155 17.19 10.65 -4.36
N LEU A 156 16.56 10.61 -3.18
CA LEU A 156 17.27 10.58 -1.90
C LEU A 156 18.01 9.26 -1.65
N ALA A 157 17.52 8.16 -2.20
CA ALA A 157 18.15 6.86 -2.08
C ALA A 157 19.32 6.68 -3.07
N GLY A 158 19.38 7.49 -4.14
CA GLY A 158 20.43 7.41 -5.15
C GLY A 158 20.41 6.09 -5.93
N VAL A 159 19.22 5.53 -6.12
CA VAL A 159 18.96 4.27 -6.85
C VAL A 159 18.10 4.50 -8.08
#